data_AF-A0A7C2T2Y6-F1
#
_entry.id   AF-A0A7C2T2Y6-F1
#
_cell.length_a   1.000
_cell.length_b   1.000
_cell.length_c   1.000
_cell.angle_alpha   90.00
_cell.angle_beta   90.00
_cell.angle_gamma   90.00
#
_symmetry.space_group_name_H-M   'P 1'
#
loop_
_entity.id
_entity.type
_entity.pdbx_description
1 polymer ?
#
loop_
_entity_poly.entity_id
_entity_poly.type
_entity_poly.pdbx_seq_one_letter_code
_entity_poly.pdbx_strand_id
1 'polypeptide(L)'
;MNETGNKYALAALKDKRATLAGEVAQLRNKLAWAESQLKHLDATICIFEPGLDPESIPNKRPKKRVKLFRQGELGRLILDALRTSDGPMRTQDIVSAILLAQGHEETARTALTPRVRANLQYLVNRAGAVSKIGGGGDARWALR
;
A
#
# COMPACT_ATOMS: atom_id res chain seq x y z
N MET A 1 -13.65 -9.09 43.92
CA MET A 1 -13.49 -9.76 42.61
C MET A 1 -13.86 -11.22 42.83
N ASN A 2 -14.97 -11.70 42.28
CA ASN A 2 -15.50 -13.03 42.65
C ASN A 2 -14.70 -14.15 41.99
N GLU A 3 -14.51 -15.26 42.69
CA GLU A 3 -13.71 -16.43 42.30
C GLU A 3 -14.11 -16.98 40.91
N THR A 4 -15.41 -16.96 40.61
CA THR A 4 -15.96 -17.34 39.31
C THR A 4 -15.53 -16.38 38.18
N GLY A 5 -15.48 -15.07 38.44
CA GLY A 5 -15.01 -14.08 37.46
C GLY A 5 -13.53 -14.24 37.11
N ASN A 6 -12.71 -14.62 38.10
CA ASN A 6 -11.30 -14.96 37.88
C ASN A 6 -11.15 -16.22 37.00
N LYS A 7 -11.98 -17.24 37.22
CA LYS A 7 -12.00 -18.46 36.40
C LYS A 7 -12.33 -18.19 34.93
N TYR A 8 -13.34 -17.36 34.65
CA TYR A 8 -13.69 -16.99 33.27
C TYR A 8 -12.61 -16.13 32.59
N ALA A 9 -12.05 -15.15 33.31
CA ALA A 9 -10.94 -14.35 32.79
C ALA A 9 -9.72 -15.22 32.46
N LEU A 10 -9.38 -16.16 33.34
CA LEU A 10 -8.27 -17.10 33.11
C LEU A 10 -8.53 -18.02 31.91
N ALA A 11 -9.76 -18.50 31.72
CA ALA A 11 -10.13 -19.30 30.55
C ALA A 11 -9.96 -18.51 29.24
N ALA A 12 -10.44 -17.27 29.19
CA ALA A 12 -10.29 -16.39 28.03
C ALA A 12 -8.81 -16.08 27.72
N LEU A 13 -7.98 -15.84 28.74
CA LEU A 13 -6.54 -15.62 28.57
C LEU A 13 -5.82 -16.87 28.04
N LYS A 14 -6.17 -18.06 28.55
CA LYS A 14 -5.62 -19.33 28.05
C LYS A 14 -5.96 -19.55 26.58
N ASP A 15 -7.20 -19.28 26.19
CA ASP A 15 -7.66 -19.37 24.80
C ASP A 15 -6.92 -18.39 23.88
N LYS A 16 -6.79 -17.12 24.29
CA LYS A 16 -6.03 -16.13 23.51
C LYS A 16 -4.55 -16.51 23.38
N ARG A 17 -3.94 -17.04 24.44
CA ARG A 17 -2.56 -17.55 24.41
C ARG A 17 -2.41 -18.74 23.47
N ALA A 18 -3.37 -19.67 23.44
CA ALA A 18 -3.37 -20.80 22.52
C ALA A 18 -3.48 -20.33 21.06
N THR A 19 -4.37 -19.37 20.79
CA THR A 19 -4.51 -18.74 19.48
C THR A 19 -3.19 -18.11 19.01
N LEU A 20 -2.57 -17.27 19.85
CA LEU A 20 -1.29 -16.63 19.52
C LEU A 20 -0.17 -17.65 19.33
N ALA A 21 -0.12 -18.72 20.14
CA ALA A 21 0.86 -19.78 19.98
C ALA A 21 0.72 -20.49 18.62
N GLY A 22 -0.51 -20.74 18.16
CA GLY A 22 -0.79 -21.28 16.84
C GLY A 22 -0.32 -20.35 15.71
N GLU A 23 -0.62 -19.05 15.81
CA GLU A 23 -0.17 -18.04 14.85
C GLU A 23 1.37 -18.00 14.76
N VAL A 24 2.06 -18.02 15.91
CA VAL A 24 3.53 -18.06 15.97
C VAL A 24 4.08 -19.32 15.31
N ALA A 25 3.49 -20.49 15.58
CA ALA A 25 3.91 -21.74 14.96
C ALA A 25 3.75 -21.69 13.43
N GLN A 26 2.62 -21.18 12.94
CA GLN A 26 2.39 -21.01 11.50
C GLN A 26 3.40 -20.06 10.85
N LEU A 27 3.71 -18.94 11.51
CA LEU A 27 4.70 -17.98 11.02
C LEU A 27 6.11 -18.57 10.97
N ARG A 28 6.51 -19.35 11.98
CA ARG A 28 7.78 -20.08 11.98
C ARG A 28 7.89 -21.06 10.81
N ASN A 29 6.82 -21.79 10.51
CA ASN A 29 6.80 -22.69 9.35
C ASN A 29 6.95 -21.93 8.03
N LYS A 30 6.29 -20.78 7.89
CA LYS A 30 6.44 -19.91 6.70
C LYS A 30 7.86 -19.35 6.58
N LEU A 31 8.47 -18.97 7.69
CA LEU A 31 9.87 -18.50 7.72
C LEU A 31 10.82 -19.62 7.27
N ALA A 32 10.71 -20.80 7.86
CA ALA A 32 11.56 -21.94 7.51
C ALA A 32 11.42 -22.34 6.02
N TRP A 33 10.19 -22.31 5.49
CA TRP A 33 9.97 -22.53 4.05
C TRP A 33 10.65 -21.46 3.19
N ALA A 34 10.47 -20.18 3.53
CA ALA A 34 11.08 -19.07 2.79
C ALA A 34 12.61 -19.12 2.82
N GLU A 35 13.21 -19.45 3.97
CA GLU A 35 14.66 -19.67 4.11
C GLU A 35 15.15 -20.83 3.23
N SER A 36 14.39 -21.93 3.15
CA SER A 36 14.71 -23.04 2.24
C SER A 36 14.67 -22.61 0.77
N GLN A 37 13.63 -21.87 0.36
CA GLN A 37 13.55 -21.35 -1.02
C GLN A 37 14.68 -20.39 -1.34
N LEU A 38 15.05 -19.53 -0.38
CA LEU A 38 16.17 -18.59 -0.54
C LEU A 38 17.48 -19.36 -0.78
N LYS A 39 17.79 -20.36 0.03
CA LYS A 39 18.98 -21.21 -0.15
C LYS A 39 19.03 -21.89 -1.52
N HIS A 40 17.88 -22.34 -2.04
CA HIS A 40 17.82 -22.92 -3.38
C HIS A 40 18.11 -21.88 -4.48
N LEU A 41 17.62 -20.66 -4.33
CA LEU A 41 17.93 -19.55 -5.24
C LEU A 41 19.42 -19.19 -5.17
N ASP A 42 19.99 -19.08 -3.98
CA ASP A 42 21.40 -18.76 -3.78
C ASP A 42 22.30 -19.80 -4.45
N ALA A 43 22.01 -21.09 -4.24
CA ALA A 43 22.72 -22.17 -4.91
C ALA A 43 22.60 -22.09 -6.44
N THR A 44 21.40 -21.75 -6.94
CA THR A 44 21.17 -21.58 -8.38
C THR A 44 21.98 -20.40 -8.92
N ILE A 45 22.02 -19.28 -8.22
CA ILE A 45 22.82 -18.10 -8.59
C ILE A 45 24.30 -18.48 -8.70
N CYS A 46 24.84 -19.20 -7.72
CA CYS A 46 26.23 -19.65 -7.76
C CYS A 46 26.55 -20.59 -8.93
N ILE A 47 25.57 -21.39 -9.39
CA ILE A 47 25.73 -22.23 -10.60
C ILE A 47 25.84 -21.37 -11.86
N PHE A 48 25.03 -20.31 -11.97
CA PHE A 48 25.03 -19.42 -13.14
C PHE A 48 26.17 -18.40 -13.14
N GLU A 49 26.57 -17.92 -11.96
CA GLU A 49 27.63 -16.91 -11.78
C GLU A 49 28.59 -17.36 -10.67
N PRO A 50 29.55 -18.24 -11.01
CA PRO A 50 30.53 -18.72 -10.04
C PRO A 50 31.39 -17.56 -9.52
N GLY A 51 31.32 -17.30 -8.21
CA GLY A 51 32.09 -16.25 -7.53
C GLY A 51 31.27 -15.04 -7.08
N LEU A 52 30.00 -14.93 -7.51
CA LEU A 52 29.06 -13.98 -6.89
C LEU A 52 28.69 -14.49 -5.49
N ASP A 53 28.76 -13.63 -4.48
CA ASP A 53 28.22 -13.89 -3.14
C ASP A 53 26.73 -13.49 -3.11
N PRO A 54 25.79 -14.43 -2.96
CA PRO A 54 24.35 -14.12 -2.92
C PRO A 54 23.96 -13.19 -1.77
N GLU A 55 24.68 -13.21 -0.65
CA GLU A 55 24.44 -12.32 0.51
C GLU A 55 24.76 -10.85 0.20
N SER A 56 25.56 -10.58 -0.85
CA SER A 56 25.81 -9.22 -1.34
C SER A 56 24.60 -8.62 -2.06
N ILE A 57 23.61 -9.43 -2.46
CA ILE A 57 22.40 -8.97 -3.14
C ILE A 57 21.48 -8.27 -2.14
N PRO A 58 21.18 -6.97 -2.31
CA PRO A 58 20.42 -6.22 -1.32
C PRO A 58 18.96 -6.68 -1.26
N ASN A 59 18.47 -6.85 -0.04
CA ASN A 59 17.08 -7.16 0.24
C ASN A 59 16.13 -6.10 -0.37
N LYS A 60 15.18 -6.56 -1.18
CA LYS A 60 14.11 -5.69 -1.68
C LYS A 60 13.24 -5.26 -0.50
N ARG A 61 13.04 -3.95 -0.36
CA ARG A 61 12.10 -3.41 0.62
C ARG A 61 10.71 -4.02 0.39
N PRO A 62 10.06 -4.60 1.40
CA PRO A 62 8.69 -5.06 1.27
C PRO A 62 7.81 -3.90 0.81
N LYS A 63 7.16 -4.04 -0.35
CA LYS A 63 6.18 -3.05 -0.79
C LYS A 63 5.02 -3.08 0.20
N LYS A 64 4.94 -2.10 1.10
CA LYS A 64 3.72 -1.86 1.89
C LYS A 64 2.62 -1.49 0.90
N ARG A 65 1.77 -2.47 0.53
CA ARG A 65 0.53 -2.20 -0.21
C ARG A 65 -0.45 -1.57 0.76
N VAL A 66 -0.25 -0.27 1.05
CA VAL A 66 -1.19 0.47 1.89
C VAL A 66 -2.49 0.61 1.11
N LYS A 67 -3.53 -0.11 1.53
CA LYS A 67 -4.90 0.04 1.01
C LYS A 67 -5.51 1.33 1.59
N LEU A 68 -4.99 2.49 1.18
CA LEU A 68 -5.60 3.78 1.55
C LEU A 68 -7.01 3.91 0.97
N PHE A 69 -7.27 3.26 -0.17
CA PHE A 69 -8.52 3.38 -0.90
C PHE A 69 -9.05 2.00 -1.25
N ARG A 70 -10.37 1.84 -1.17
CA ARG A 70 -11.12 0.76 -1.81
C ARG A 70 -10.97 0.86 -3.32
N GLN A 71 -11.29 -0.23 -4.02
CA GLN A 71 -11.27 -0.25 -5.48
C GLN A 71 -12.21 0.84 -6.03
N GLY A 72 -11.68 1.69 -6.92
CA GLY A 72 -12.44 2.79 -7.54
C GLY A 72 -12.61 4.06 -6.69
N GLU A 73 -12.39 4.00 -5.38
CA GLU A 73 -12.61 5.14 -4.46
C GLU A 73 -11.72 6.34 -4.79
N LEU A 74 -10.42 6.11 -5.04
CA LEU A 74 -9.51 7.20 -5.41
C LEU A 74 -9.93 7.90 -6.71
N GLY A 75 -10.40 7.16 -7.71
CA GLY A 75 -10.85 7.74 -8.98
C GLY A 75 -12.08 8.61 -8.80
N ARG A 76 -13.04 8.17 -7.96
CA ARG A 76 -14.21 8.96 -7.60
C ARG A 76 -13.83 10.26 -6.89
N LEU A 77 -12.92 10.20 -5.91
CA LEU A 77 -12.44 11.39 -5.20
C LEU A 77 -11.73 12.39 -6.11
N ILE A 78 -10.94 11.91 -7.08
CA ILE A 78 -10.30 12.77 -8.08
C ILE A 78 -11.34 13.46 -8.95
N LEU A 79 -12.35 12.72 -9.43
CA LEU A 79 -13.42 13.30 -10.25
C LEU A 79 -14.27 14.29 -9.45
N ASP A 80 -14.56 13.98 -8.18
CA ASP A 80 -15.30 14.89 -7.30
C ASP A 80 -14.51 16.19 -7.06
N ALA A 81 -13.20 16.11 -6.82
CA ALA A 81 -12.34 17.29 -6.72
C ALA A 81 -12.37 18.15 -8.00
N LEU A 82 -12.29 17.52 -9.17
CA LEU A 82 -12.37 18.21 -10.47
C LEU A 82 -13.77 18.78 -10.78
N ARG A 83 -14.85 18.19 -10.24
CA ARG A 83 -16.22 18.69 -10.39
C ARG A 83 -16.46 19.95 -9.57
N THR A 84 -15.85 20.02 -8.38
CA THR A 84 -16.01 21.14 -7.46
C THR A 84 -15.05 22.30 -7.77
N SER A 85 -14.07 22.11 -8.65
CA SER A 85 -13.16 23.17 -9.05
C SER A 85 -13.73 24.06 -10.15
N ASP A 86 -13.55 25.37 -10.04
CA ASP A 86 -13.95 26.36 -11.05
C ASP A 86 -13.09 26.33 -12.34
N GLY A 87 -12.17 25.37 -12.48
CA GLY A 87 -11.32 25.24 -13.65
C GLY A 87 -10.25 24.15 -13.53
N PRO A 88 -9.33 24.07 -14.50
CA PRO A 88 -8.32 23.02 -14.54
C PRO A 88 -7.38 23.04 -13.32
N MET A 89 -7.28 21.92 -12.62
CA MET A 89 -6.48 21.79 -11.38
C MET A 89 -5.10 21.20 -11.63
N ARG A 90 -4.09 21.61 -10.85
CA ARG A 90 -2.80 20.89 -10.83
C ARG A 90 -2.94 19.62 -10.01
N THR A 91 -2.04 18.66 -10.25
CA THR A 91 -2.01 17.42 -9.44
C THR A 91 -1.84 17.70 -7.95
N GLN A 92 -1.04 18.72 -7.57
CA GLN A 92 -0.84 19.07 -6.16
C GLN A 92 -2.12 19.58 -5.50
N ASP A 93 -2.94 20.34 -6.23
CA ASP A 93 -4.21 20.86 -5.74
C ASP A 93 -5.23 19.73 -5.55
N ILE A 94 -5.28 18.78 -6.49
CA ILE A 94 -6.11 17.56 -6.38
C ILE A 94 -5.69 16.74 -5.15
N VAL A 95 -4.38 16.58 -4.91
CA VAL A 95 -3.88 15.86 -3.73
C VAL A 95 -4.29 16.57 -2.44
N SER A 96 -4.18 17.90 -2.38
CA SER A 96 -4.62 18.69 -1.22
C SER A 96 -6.12 18.55 -0.98
N ALA A 97 -6.94 18.61 -2.03
CA ALA A 97 -8.39 18.42 -1.93
C ALA A 97 -8.76 17.04 -1.37
N ILE A 98 -8.05 15.98 -1.80
CA ILE A 98 -8.27 14.61 -1.31
C ILE A 98 -7.83 14.45 0.15
N LEU A 99 -6.69 15.03 0.55
CA LEU A 99 -6.23 14.99 1.94
C LEU A 99 -7.26 15.63 2.88
N LEU A 100 -7.78 16.80 2.49
CA LEU A 100 -8.82 17.51 3.22
C LEU A 100 -10.12 16.69 3.29
N ALA A 101 -10.59 16.14 2.16
CA ALA A 101 -11.83 15.36 2.10
C ALA A 101 -11.77 14.05 2.90
N GLN A 102 -10.60 13.44 3.03
CA GLN A 102 -10.40 12.18 3.76
C GLN A 102 -9.93 12.37 5.21
N GLY A 103 -9.67 13.60 5.64
CA GLY A 103 -9.11 13.90 6.97
C GLY A 103 -7.73 13.28 7.19
N HIS A 104 -6.92 13.16 6.14
CA HIS A 104 -5.58 12.60 6.23
C HIS A 104 -4.54 13.67 6.60
N GLU A 105 -3.52 13.27 7.36
CA GLU A 105 -2.39 14.15 7.66
C GLU A 105 -1.52 14.44 6.42
N GLU A 106 -0.83 15.58 6.45
CA GLU A 106 0.08 16.04 5.39
C GLU A 106 1.22 15.04 5.11
N THR A 107 1.60 14.23 6.11
CA THR A 107 2.57 13.13 5.96
C THR A 107 2.14 12.10 4.90
N ALA A 108 0.84 11.98 4.60
CA ALA A 108 0.32 11.09 3.57
C ALA A 108 0.53 11.62 2.13
N ARG A 109 0.87 12.91 1.94
CA ARG A 109 1.03 13.53 0.60
C ARG A 109 2.03 12.78 -0.27
N THR A 110 3.17 12.40 0.30
CA THR A 110 4.25 11.70 -0.43
C THR A 110 3.79 10.34 -0.95
N ALA A 111 2.94 9.64 -0.19
CA ALA A 111 2.36 8.36 -0.58
C ALA A 111 1.19 8.51 -1.57
N LEU A 112 0.44 9.62 -1.49
CA LEU A 112 -0.76 9.87 -2.27
C LEU A 112 -0.48 10.43 -3.67
N THR A 113 0.48 11.36 -3.79
CA THR A 113 0.85 12.03 -5.05
C THR A 113 1.12 11.06 -6.22
N PRO A 114 1.98 10.03 -6.10
CA PRO A 114 2.20 9.10 -7.20
C PRO A 114 0.95 8.29 -7.57
N ARG A 115 0.05 8.04 -6.61
CA ARG A 115 -1.21 7.31 -6.85
C ARG A 115 -2.20 8.16 -7.63
N VAL A 116 -2.33 9.44 -7.26
CA VAL A 116 -3.19 10.40 -7.98
C VAL A 116 -2.69 10.56 -9.43
N ARG A 117 -1.37 10.71 -9.64
CA ARG A 117 -0.80 10.76 -11.01
C ARG A 117 -1.14 9.53 -11.84
N ALA A 118 -0.95 8.33 -11.28
CA ALA A 118 -1.26 7.08 -11.98
C ALA A 118 -2.75 6.97 -12.31
N ASN A 119 -3.63 7.40 -11.41
CA ASN A 119 -5.07 7.36 -11.63
C ASN A 119 -5.53 8.40 -12.67
N LEU A 120 -5.00 9.62 -12.64
CA LEU A 120 -5.23 10.63 -13.68
C LEU A 120 -4.80 10.14 -15.06
N GLN A 121 -3.63 9.48 -15.15
CA GLN A 121 -3.18 8.89 -16.41
C GLN A 121 -4.14 7.80 -16.91
N TYR A 122 -4.68 6.98 -16.00
CA TYR A 122 -5.72 6.01 -16.32
C TYR A 122 -7.02 6.67 -16.79
N LEU A 123 -7.46 7.74 -16.11
CA LEU A 123 -8.69 8.47 -16.45
C LEU A 123 -8.61 9.15 -17.82
N VAL A 124 -7.42 9.61 -18.21
CA VAL A 124 -7.18 10.13 -19.57
C VAL A 124 -7.13 9.00 -20.60
N ASN A 125 -6.24 8.02 -20.39
CA ASN A 125 -5.92 7.05 -21.45
C ASN A 125 -6.99 5.97 -21.64
N ARG A 126 -7.69 5.60 -20.57
CA ARG A 126 -8.55 4.41 -20.57
C ARG A 126 -10.02 4.74 -20.36
N ALA A 127 -10.33 5.70 -19.48
CA ALA A 127 -11.71 6.10 -19.20
C ALA A 127 -12.19 7.26 -20.09
N GLY A 128 -11.29 8.08 -20.62
CA GLY A 128 -11.63 9.26 -21.43
C GLY A 128 -12.36 10.38 -20.67
N ALA A 129 -12.41 10.33 -19.34
CA ALA A 129 -13.23 11.21 -18.49
C ALA A 129 -12.55 12.54 -18.14
N VAL A 130 -11.24 12.63 -18.35
CA VAL A 130 -10.40 13.78 -17.98
C VAL A 130 -9.53 14.15 -19.18
N SER A 131 -9.25 15.44 -19.36
CA SER A 131 -8.29 15.97 -20.31
C SER A 131 -7.06 16.52 -19.58
N LYS A 132 -5.89 16.37 -20.19
CA LYS A 132 -4.63 16.93 -19.69
C LYS A 132 -4.31 18.20 -20.48
N ILE A 133 -4.09 19.29 -19.77
CA ILE A 133 -3.74 20.60 -20.32
C ILE A 133 -2.30 20.91 -19.90
N GLY A 134 -1.44 21.17 -20.89
CA GLY A 134 -0.01 21.44 -20.66
C GLY A 134 0.83 20.20 -20.34
N GLY A 135 2.06 20.43 -19.89
CA GLY A 135 3.08 19.39 -19.66
C GLY A 135 3.97 19.65 -18.45
N GLY A 136 4.75 18.65 -18.06
CA GLY A 136 5.69 18.76 -16.93
C GLY A 136 5.03 18.97 -15.57
N GLY A 137 5.70 19.71 -14.68
CA GLY A 137 5.23 20.01 -13.32
C GLY A 137 3.97 20.89 -13.27
N ASP A 138 3.65 21.58 -14.37
CA ASP A 138 2.52 22.50 -14.48
C ASP A 138 1.32 21.92 -15.23
N ALA A 139 1.33 20.60 -15.46
CA ALA A 139 0.20 19.90 -16.06
C ALA A 139 -1.07 20.09 -15.22
N ARG A 140 -2.12 20.57 -15.90
CA ARG A 140 -3.45 20.74 -15.33
C ARG A 140 -4.41 19.70 -15.88
N TRP A 141 -5.43 19.40 -15.10
CA TRP A 141 -6.41 18.35 -15.39
C TRP A 141 -7.79 18.97 -15.30
N ALA A 142 -8.62 18.68 -16.30
CA ALA A 142 -10.00 19.14 -16.36
C ALA A 142 -10.91 17.98 -16.77
N LEU A 143 -12.17 18.02 -16.34
CA LEU A 143 -13.17 17.10 -16.88
C LEU A 143 -13.34 17.33 -18.39
N ARG A 144 -13.67 16.26 -19.10
CA ARG A 144 -13.98 16.33 -20.53
C ARG A 144 -15.44 16.70 -20.74
#